data_AF-A0A8N1S462-F1
#
_entry.id   AF-A0A8N1S462-F1
#
_cell.length_a   1.000
_cell.length_b   1.000
_cell.length_c   1.000
_cell.angle_alpha   90.00
_cell.angle_beta   90.00
_cell.angle_gamma   90.00
#
_symmetry.space_group_name_H-M   'P 1'
#
loop_
_entity.id
_entity.type
_entity.pdbx_description
1 polymer ?
#
loop_
_entity_poly.entity_id
_entity_poly.type
_entity_poly.pdbx_seq_one_letter_code
_entity_poly.pdbx_strand_id
1 'polypeptide(L)'
;MRIAVEGCAHGELDIIYETIQEIEKIDGRKIDLLICCGDFQATRNLSDLECMAVPDKYKDMCTFYKLSGKIDIFLSHDWPAGVTRYGDEDMLLRRKPFFKDDIESNTLGSPPCMELLERLYPSYWFSAHLHCKFAALIPEKGGARVTKFLALDKCLPKRKFLQVLEVRSHEDGPIHLSYDLEWLTILYLTNHLLSVKNSIHYMPGQYSTGRWTYIPTAKEKQTVHEKFGSNLRIPLNFTRTVKPYDPYDMNTRVERPQLLINDQTTRFCQTLGIDDPSALLQIISNTKDNSRSNDMSMETSGEYMSESMDISFEEESMFSSTFENSTNKYFVDSSPTNLSLKSDDSENGDTSKSTLDGTTNNSTISADSAMEDNNEQTDCISPEPICKKFKRRNYSVYSSTFRRMDKLTIISVILFLLADISAIISIAMPDWIITDVGGDTRLGLMWSCMTLYNRPQVCYKSDLHSEWMMALVCIFIGCILITATIILMVISHWDRTVIPFARWVGFAAMVLFCNAAVIFPMGFYIDEIGGQPYQLPNSHQVGIAYILFVLALWITVISELFAGKVCLPHF
;
A
#
# COMPACT_ATOMS: atom_id res chain seq x y z
N MET A 1 -6.03 28.95 22.03
CA MET A 1 -6.08 27.53 21.70
C MET A 1 -4.75 27.11 21.07
N ARG A 2 -4.11 26.05 21.59
CA ARG A 2 -2.97 25.35 20.98
C ARG A 2 -3.47 24.18 20.16
N ILE A 3 -3.27 24.22 18.84
CA ILE A 3 -3.69 23.18 17.91
C ILE A 3 -2.45 22.48 17.38
N ALA A 4 -2.36 21.16 17.56
CA ALA A 4 -1.40 20.33 16.84
C ALA A 4 -2.01 19.91 15.50
N VAL A 5 -1.24 20.03 14.43
CA VAL A 5 -1.61 19.60 13.08
C VAL A 5 -0.63 18.54 12.61
N GLU A 6 -1.15 17.44 12.12
CA GLU A 6 -0.47 16.23 11.69
C GLU A 6 -0.75 15.96 10.20
N GLY A 7 0.24 15.45 9.47
CA GLY A 7 0.18 15.18 8.03
C GLY A 7 -0.53 13.87 7.65
N CYS A 8 0.27 12.84 7.37
CA CYS A 8 -0.19 11.47 7.10
C CYS A 8 0.11 10.59 8.31
N ALA A 9 -0.93 10.23 9.07
CA ALA A 9 -0.77 9.46 10.29
C ALA A 9 -0.29 8.03 10.05
N HIS A 10 -0.76 7.38 8.97
CA HIS A 10 -0.52 5.95 8.68
C HIS A 10 -0.79 5.00 9.86
N GLY A 11 -1.69 5.39 10.76
CA GLY A 11 -2.02 4.64 11.97
C GLY A 11 -1.02 4.75 13.13
N GLU A 12 0.07 5.51 12.98
CA GLU A 12 1.17 5.68 13.96
C GLU A 12 0.80 6.63 15.12
N LEU A 13 -0.35 6.40 15.77
CA LEU A 13 -0.92 7.36 16.72
C LEU A 13 -0.17 7.42 18.03
N ASP A 14 0.45 6.32 18.45
CA ASP A 14 1.27 6.30 19.66
C ASP A 14 2.46 7.26 19.52
N ILE A 15 3.12 7.26 18.35
CA ILE A 15 4.19 8.24 18.03
C ILE A 15 3.65 9.68 18.03
N ILE A 16 2.45 9.90 17.49
CA ILE A 16 1.82 11.23 17.46
C ILE A 16 1.51 11.71 18.89
N TYR A 17 0.93 10.87 19.74
CA TYR A 17 0.62 11.21 21.13
C TYR A 17 1.87 11.33 22.02
N GLU A 18 2.90 10.49 21.81
CA GLU A 18 4.19 10.63 22.48
C GLU A 18 4.85 11.98 22.12
N THR A 19 4.89 12.32 20.82
CA THR A 19 5.43 13.60 20.34
C THR A 19 4.67 14.80 20.94
N ILE A 20 3.34 14.71 21.02
CA ILE A 20 2.50 15.71 21.69
C ILE A 20 2.87 15.83 23.16
N GLN A 21 2.98 14.71 23.90
CA GLN A 21 3.37 14.73 25.31
C GLN A 21 4.78 15.28 25.55
N GLU A 22 5.74 15.02 24.65
CA GLU A 22 7.07 15.62 24.72
C GLU A 22 7.01 17.14 24.53
N ILE A 23 6.25 17.63 23.54
CA ILE A 23 6.06 19.07 23.32
C ILE A 23 5.38 19.72 24.53
N GLU A 24 4.36 19.10 25.11
CA GLU A 24 3.69 19.61 26.32
C GLU A 24 4.63 19.66 27.53
N LYS A 25 5.53 18.68 27.69
CA LYS A 25 6.55 18.65 28.76
C LYS A 25 7.60 19.75 28.57
N ILE A 26 8.03 20.00 27.33
CA ILE A 26 9.05 21.00 26.98
C ILE A 26 8.50 22.42 27.14
N ASP A 27 7.29 22.67 26.61
CA ASP A 27 6.67 24.00 26.60
C ASP A 27 5.94 24.36 27.91
N GLY A 28 5.68 23.36 28.78
CA GLY A 28 4.90 23.53 30.01
C GLY A 28 3.42 23.89 29.76
N ARG A 29 2.90 23.65 28.54
CA ARG A 29 1.55 24.04 28.10
C ARG A 29 0.89 22.90 27.33
N LYS A 30 -0.36 22.60 27.68
CA LYS A 30 -1.20 21.60 27.01
C LYS A 30 -1.54 21.98 25.56
N ILE A 31 -1.80 20.96 24.75
CA ILE A 31 -2.38 21.07 23.42
C ILE A 31 -3.89 20.81 23.56
N ASP A 32 -4.70 21.71 22.99
CA ASP A 32 -6.16 21.73 23.16
C ASP A 32 -6.88 20.89 22.08
N LEU A 33 -6.29 20.76 20.90
CA LEU A 33 -6.86 20.08 19.74
C LEU A 33 -5.76 19.43 18.88
N LEU A 34 -5.99 18.21 18.41
CA LEU A 34 -5.19 17.56 17.37
C LEU A 34 -6.02 17.46 16.08
N ILE A 35 -5.40 17.78 14.94
CA ILE A 35 -6.00 17.72 13.61
C ILE A 35 -5.10 16.88 12.69
N CYS A 36 -5.60 15.76 12.18
CA CYS A 36 -4.89 14.90 11.23
C CYS A 36 -5.39 15.14 9.80
N CYS A 37 -4.50 15.34 8.83
CA CYS A 37 -4.85 15.75 7.47
C CYS A 37 -5.19 14.57 6.52
N GLY A 38 -4.92 13.32 6.90
CA GLY A 38 -5.39 12.13 6.18
C GLY A 38 -4.50 10.90 6.38
N ASP A 39 -4.63 9.91 5.48
CA ASP A 39 -3.99 8.58 5.59
C ASP A 39 -4.15 7.95 7.00
N PHE A 40 -5.33 8.12 7.60
CA PHE A 40 -5.51 7.84 9.04
C PHE A 40 -5.41 6.35 9.40
N GLN A 41 -5.70 5.46 8.44
CA GLN A 41 -5.70 4.00 8.59
C GLN A 41 -6.59 3.51 9.76
N ALA A 42 -7.90 3.62 9.51
CA ALA A 42 -8.98 3.54 10.49
C ALA A 42 -9.38 2.12 10.97
N THR A 43 -8.45 1.18 10.99
CA THR A 43 -8.75 -0.27 11.17
C THR A 43 -9.06 -0.63 12.61
N ARG A 44 -10.17 -1.35 12.86
CA ARG A 44 -10.60 -1.76 14.22
C ARG A 44 -10.40 -3.26 14.48
N ASN A 45 -10.34 -4.05 13.40
CA ASN A 45 -10.04 -5.49 13.37
C ASN A 45 -9.50 -5.91 11.99
N LEU A 46 -9.05 -7.18 11.88
CA LEU A 46 -8.47 -7.74 10.65
C LEU A 46 -9.41 -7.68 9.43
N SER A 47 -10.74 -7.73 9.63
CA SER A 47 -11.72 -7.60 8.55
C SER A 47 -11.75 -6.17 7.99
N ASP A 48 -11.68 -5.14 8.83
CA ASP A 48 -11.55 -3.74 8.34
C ASP A 48 -10.25 -3.53 7.56
N LEU A 49 -9.21 -4.24 7.97
CA LEU A 49 -7.89 -4.18 7.37
C LEU A 49 -7.88 -4.78 5.95
N GLU A 50 -8.74 -5.76 5.66
CA GLU A 50 -8.92 -6.27 4.29
C GLU A 50 -9.44 -5.21 3.32
N CYS A 51 -10.33 -4.31 3.79
CA CYS A 51 -10.87 -3.19 3.01
C CYS A 51 -9.85 -2.07 2.73
N MET A 52 -8.68 -2.08 3.36
CA MET A 52 -7.66 -1.07 3.11
C MET A 52 -7.10 -1.21 1.69
N ALA A 53 -7.16 -0.13 0.90
CA ALA A 53 -6.64 -0.04 -0.47
C ALA A 53 -5.10 0.04 -0.51
N VAL A 54 -4.44 -0.95 0.11
CA VAL A 54 -3.00 -1.06 0.34
C VAL A 54 -2.58 -2.51 0.05
N PRO A 55 -1.44 -2.75 -0.63
CA PRO A 55 -0.96 -4.12 -0.90
C PRO A 55 -0.76 -4.93 0.39
N ASP A 56 -1.20 -6.19 0.41
CA ASP A 56 -1.43 -6.96 1.65
C ASP A 56 -0.22 -7.02 2.60
N LYS A 57 0.99 -7.09 2.05
CA LYS A 57 2.27 -7.00 2.79
C LYS A 57 2.52 -5.70 3.59
N TYR A 58 1.60 -4.74 3.55
CA TYR A 58 1.66 -3.46 4.28
C TYR A 58 0.39 -3.19 5.10
N LYS A 59 -0.49 -4.19 5.25
CA LYS A 59 -1.68 -4.12 6.08
C LYS A 59 -1.30 -4.31 7.56
N ASP A 60 -1.65 -3.36 8.42
CA ASP A 60 -1.41 -3.41 9.88
C ASP A 60 -2.59 -2.80 10.68
N MET A 61 -2.74 -3.22 11.94
CA MET A 61 -3.88 -2.96 12.82
C MET A 61 -3.62 -1.80 13.79
N CYS A 62 -4.15 -0.62 13.46
CA CYS A 62 -3.80 0.65 14.14
C CYS A 62 -4.86 1.20 15.13
N THR A 63 -4.54 2.27 15.88
CA THR A 63 -5.20 2.63 17.16
C THR A 63 -6.30 3.73 17.08
N PHE A 64 -7.00 3.87 15.94
CA PHE A 64 -7.73 5.07 15.46
C PHE A 64 -8.92 5.69 16.26
N TYR A 65 -9.55 5.00 17.20
CA TYR A 65 -10.97 5.18 17.58
C TYR A 65 -11.44 6.48 18.34
N LYS A 66 -10.89 7.70 18.16
CA LYS A 66 -11.15 8.88 19.06
C LYS A 66 -11.32 10.33 18.48
N LEU A 67 -12.25 10.53 17.51
CA LEU A 67 -13.10 11.75 17.33
C LEU A 67 -12.50 13.13 16.86
N SER A 68 -13.36 14.13 16.61
CA SER A 68 -13.20 15.15 15.52
C SER A 68 -13.90 16.54 15.66
N GLY A 69 -13.40 17.56 14.93
CA GLY A 69 -14.01 18.91 14.64
C GLY A 69 -13.13 20.13 15.03
N LYS A 70 -13.24 21.36 14.48
CA LYS A 70 -14.05 22.00 13.42
C LYS A 70 -13.14 22.93 12.52
N ILE A 71 -13.67 23.88 11.73
CA ILE A 71 -12.97 24.49 10.56
C ILE A 71 -12.76 26.02 10.66
N ASP A 72 -11.77 26.46 11.44
CA ASP A 72 -10.93 27.67 11.16
C ASP A 72 -9.81 27.39 10.15
N ILE A 73 -9.73 26.11 9.78
CA ILE A 73 -8.58 25.36 9.30
C ILE A 73 -9.15 24.43 8.25
N PHE A 74 -8.92 24.73 6.97
CA PHE A 74 -9.35 23.84 5.90
C PHE A 74 -8.37 22.67 5.78
N LEU A 75 -8.91 21.47 5.57
CA LEU A 75 -8.14 20.25 5.47
C LEU A 75 -8.41 19.58 4.12
N SER A 76 -7.35 19.26 3.41
CA SER A 76 -7.39 18.36 2.26
C SER A 76 -6.26 17.34 2.40
N HIS A 77 -6.46 16.10 1.96
CA HIS A 77 -5.35 15.16 1.95
C HIS A 77 -4.29 15.57 0.91
N ASP A 78 -4.74 15.76 -0.33
CA ASP A 78 -3.93 16.26 -1.43
C ASP A 78 -3.73 17.78 -1.37
N TRP A 79 -2.72 18.29 -2.06
CA TRP A 79 -2.45 19.72 -2.14
C TRP A 79 -3.35 20.38 -3.19
N PRO A 80 -3.72 21.67 -3.05
CA PRO A 80 -4.31 22.45 -4.13
C PRO A 80 -3.38 22.51 -5.36
N ALA A 81 -3.89 22.23 -6.56
CA ALA A 81 -3.06 22.18 -7.76
C ALA A 81 -2.34 23.51 -8.04
N GLY A 82 -1.02 23.45 -8.17
CA GLY A 82 -0.19 24.64 -8.41
C GLY A 82 0.04 25.54 -7.19
N VAL A 83 -0.24 25.07 -5.97
CA VAL A 83 0.07 25.81 -4.72
C VAL A 83 1.58 26.07 -4.53
N THR A 84 2.44 25.33 -5.23
CA THR A 84 3.91 25.45 -5.17
C THR A 84 4.41 26.84 -5.55
N ARG A 85 3.72 27.50 -6.50
CA ARG A 85 4.01 28.86 -6.98
C ARG A 85 3.89 29.96 -5.91
N TYR A 86 3.26 29.65 -4.78
CA TYR A 86 3.05 30.58 -3.65
C TYR A 86 4.04 30.33 -2.48
N GLY A 87 5.07 29.52 -2.69
CA GLY A 87 6.14 29.23 -1.72
C GLY A 87 7.50 29.02 -2.40
N ASP A 88 8.45 28.42 -1.66
CA ASP A 88 9.81 28.17 -2.16
C ASP A 88 9.87 26.88 -3.00
N GLU A 89 9.50 27.02 -4.28
CA GLU A 89 9.48 25.93 -5.25
C GLU A 89 10.88 25.38 -5.55
N ASP A 90 11.92 26.23 -5.56
CA ASP A 90 13.32 25.80 -5.73
C ASP A 90 13.77 24.87 -4.60
N MET A 91 13.47 25.20 -3.34
CA MET A 91 13.76 24.31 -2.20
C MET A 91 12.95 23.01 -2.27
N LEU A 92 11.69 23.09 -2.74
CA LEU A 92 10.86 21.89 -2.94
C LEU A 92 11.48 20.96 -3.98
N LEU A 93 11.86 21.49 -5.16
CA LEU A 93 12.48 20.74 -6.25
C LEU A 93 13.86 20.20 -5.88
N ARG A 94 14.69 20.95 -5.12
CA ARG A 94 15.95 20.41 -4.56
C ARG A 94 15.73 19.19 -3.67
N ARG A 95 14.61 19.12 -2.94
CA ARG A 95 14.26 17.99 -2.07
C ARG A 95 13.51 16.88 -2.80
N LYS A 96 12.77 17.21 -3.87
CA LYS A 96 11.97 16.29 -4.68
C LYS A 96 12.04 16.68 -6.17
N PRO A 97 13.14 16.36 -6.88
CA PRO A 97 13.32 16.77 -8.27
C PRO A 97 12.27 16.19 -9.23
N PHE A 98 11.70 15.04 -8.86
CA PHE A 98 10.67 14.33 -9.62
C PHE A 98 9.29 15.00 -9.59
N PHE A 99 9.09 16.09 -8.86
CA PHE A 99 7.89 16.93 -8.97
C PHE A 99 7.98 17.96 -10.10
N LYS A 100 9.13 18.11 -10.78
CA LYS A 100 9.34 19.14 -11.79
C LYS A 100 8.30 19.05 -12.92
N ASP A 101 8.19 17.90 -13.56
CA ASP A 101 7.30 17.68 -14.71
C ASP A 101 5.82 17.84 -14.32
N ASP A 102 5.45 17.39 -13.12
CA ASP A 102 4.09 17.51 -12.56
C ASP A 102 3.73 18.98 -12.21
N ILE A 103 4.72 19.79 -11.79
CA ILE A 103 4.55 21.22 -11.50
C ILE A 103 4.46 22.02 -12.81
N GLU A 104 5.37 21.77 -13.75
CA GLU A 104 5.39 22.44 -15.07
C GLU A 104 4.12 22.16 -15.87
N SER A 105 3.56 20.94 -15.77
CA SER A 105 2.26 20.58 -16.36
C SER A 105 1.04 20.98 -15.52
N ASN A 106 1.22 21.58 -14.33
CA ASN A 106 0.17 21.91 -13.36
C ASN A 106 -0.75 20.71 -13.01
N THR A 107 -0.18 19.50 -12.98
CA THR A 107 -0.85 18.26 -12.58
C THR A 107 -0.54 17.85 -11.13
N LEU A 108 0.46 18.47 -10.48
CA LEU A 108 0.77 18.24 -9.07
C LEU A 108 -0.33 18.84 -8.16
N GLY A 109 -1.19 17.96 -7.64
CA GLY A 109 -2.26 18.29 -6.70
C GLY A 109 -3.65 18.26 -7.32
N SER A 110 -4.65 18.67 -6.55
CA SER A 110 -6.07 18.59 -6.89
C SER A 110 -6.58 19.96 -7.39
N PRO A 111 -7.03 20.08 -8.66
CA PRO A 111 -7.63 21.31 -9.17
C PRO A 111 -8.90 21.75 -8.41
N PRO A 112 -9.84 20.84 -8.05
CA PRO A 112 -10.98 21.21 -7.18
C PRO A 112 -10.57 21.77 -5.82
N CYS A 113 -9.45 21.31 -5.24
CA CYS A 113 -8.95 21.91 -4.00
C CYS A 113 -8.46 23.36 -4.20
N MET A 114 -7.91 23.70 -5.37
CA MET A 114 -7.54 25.08 -5.67
C MET A 114 -8.78 25.96 -5.91
N GLU A 115 -9.80 25.45 -6.61
CA GLU A 115 -11.08 26.16 -6.76
C GLU A 115 -11.73 26.46 -5.39
N LEU A 116 -11.73 25.48 -4.48
CA LEU A 116 -12.22 25.67 -3.10
C LEU A 116 -11.37 26.66 -2.30
N LEU A 117 -10.04 26.65 -2.45
CA LEU A 117 -9.15 27.62 -1.82
C LEU A 117 -9.46 29.05 -2.30
N GLU A 118 -9.56 29.24 -3.61
CA GLU A 118 -9.87 30.54 -4.22
C GLU A 118 -11.31 31.01 -4.01
N ARG A 119 -12.22 30.13 -3.57
CA ARG A 119 -13.59 30.49 -3.19
C ARG A 119 -13.73 30.83 -1.71
N LEU A 120 -13.03 30.10 -0.84
CA LEU A 120 -13.22 30.20 0.61
C LEU A 120 -12.19 31.11 1.29
N TYR A 121 -10.93 31.14 0.81
CA TYR A 121 -9.77 31.77 1.45
C TYR A 121 -9.76 31.62 3.00
N PRO A 122 -9.61 30.38 3.51
CA PRO A 122 -9.52 30.14 4.95
C PRO A 122 -8.23 30.72 5.53
N SER A 123 -8.24 31.08 6.82
CA SER A 123 -7.04 31.58 7.52
C SER A 123 -5.85 30.62 7.43
N TYR A 124 -6.14 29.32 7.47
CA TYR A 124 -5.18 28.24 7.31
C TYR A 124 -5.71 27.14 6.38
N TRP A 125 -4.82 26.58 5.57
CA TRP A 125 -5.07 25.38 4.78
C TRP A 125 -3.98 24.36 5.07
N PHE A 126 -4.34 23.15 5.49
CA PHE A 126 -3.38 22.07 5.73
C PHE A 126 -3.56 20.91 4.76
N SER A 127 -2.44 20.34 4.36
CA SER A 127 -2.40 19.18 3.47
C SER A 127 -1.30 18.19 3.81
N ALA A 128 -1.43 16.99 3.25
CA ALA A 128 -0.52 15.88 3.48
C ALA A 128 -0.14 15.24 2.14
N HIS A 129 -0.34 13.92 1.98
CA HIS A 129 -0.12 13.09 0.80
C HIS A 129 1.30 13.09 0.22
N LEU A 130 1.81 14.24 -0.22
CA LEU A 130 3.10 14.41 -0.90
C LEU A 130 4.33 14.24 0.01
N HIS A 131 4.19 13.73 1.24
CA HIS A 131 5.28 13.36 2.17
C HIS A 131 6.48 14.33 2.17
N CYS A 132 6.19 15.62 2.39
CA CYS A 132 7.19 16.65 2.67
C CYS A 132 6.53 17.89 3.28
N LYS A 133 7.20 18.49 4.28
CA LYS A 133 6.82 19.83 4.73
C LYS A 133 7.10 20.88 3.66
N PHE A 134 6.08 21.68 3.34
CA PHE A 134 6.10 22.85 2.47
C PHE A 134 5.15 23.91 3.03
N ALA A 135 5.43 25.19 2.82
CA ALA A 135 4.57 26.28 3.30
C ALA A 135 4.48 27.36 2.22
N ALA A 136 3.30 27.95 2.09
CA ALA A 136 2.98 28.95 1.09
C ALA A 136 2.00 30.00 1.64
N LEU A 137 2.03 31.19 1.07
CA LEU A 137 1.10 32.28 1.39
C LEU A 137 0.32 32.64 0.13
N ILE A 138 -0.97 32.30 0.11
CA ILE A 138 -1.84 32.53 -1.05
C ILE A 138 -2.66 33.79 -0.78
N PRO A 139 -2.36 34.93 -1.43
CA PRO A 139 -3.16 36.14 -1.29
C PRO A 139 -4.50 36.00 -2.02
N GLU A 140 -5.54 36.64 -1.49
CA GLU A 140 -6.85 36.74 -2.12
C GLU A 140 -6.78 37.60 -3.40
N LYS A 141 -7.32 37.08 -4.51
CA LYS A 141 -7.39 37.81 -5.78
C LYS A 141 -8.26 39.06 -5.63
N GLY A 142 -7.61 40.23 -5.54
CA GLY A 142 -8.27 41.52 -5.36
C GLY A 142 -8.79 41.82 -3.95
N GLY A 143 -8.42 41.00 -2.96
CA GLY A 143 -8.81 41.17 -1.56
C GLY A 143 -7.63 41.33 -0.61
N ALA A 144 -7.93 41.42 0.69
CA ALA A 144 -6.93 41.61 1.74
C ALA A 144 -6.61 40.33 2.53
N ARG A 145 -7.33 39.22 2.29
CA ARG A 145 -7.09 37.95 2.97
C ARG A 145 -5.84 37.26 2.42
N VAL A 146 -5.18 36.50 3.28
CA VAL A 146 -4.04 35.64 2.91
C VAL A 146 -4.23 34.28 3.58
N THR A 147 -4.40 33.24 2.77
CA THR A 147 -4.45 31.85 3.23
C THR A 147 -3.04 31.37 3.56
N LYS A 148 -2.82 30.92 4.79
CA LYS A 148 -1.56 30.28 5.20
C LYS A 148 -1.62 28.79 4.88
N PHE A 149 -1.01 28.39 3.78
CA PHE A 149 -0.89 26.97 3.44
C PHE A 149 0.30 26.33 4.14
N LEU A 150 0.09 25.15 4.71
CA LEU A 150 1.14 24.33 5.28
C LEU A 150 0.86 22.86 4.97
N ALA A 151 1.72 22.26 4.16
CA ALA A 151 1.78 20.82 4.02
C ALA A 151 2.76 20.21 5.03
N LEU A 152 2.48 19.00 5.49
CA LEU A 152 3.32 18.26 6.43
C LEU A 152 3.82 16.94 5.84
N ASP A 153 4.93 16.43 6.40
CA ASP A 153 5.47 15.12 6.04
C ASP A 153 4.67 13.99 6.74
N LYS A 154 4.95 12.73 6.40
CA LYS A 154 4.38 11.57 7.12
C LYS A 154 5.09 11.32 8.45
N CYS A 155 4.39 10.71 9.40
CA CYS A 155 4.94 10.27 10.69
C CYS A 155 6.12 9.29 10.47
N LEU A 156 7.35 9.80 10.56
CA LEU A 156 8.60 9.04 10.42
C LEU A 156 9.76 9.74 11.14
N PRO A 157 10.79 9.00 11.59
CA PRO A 157 11.96 9.56 12.24
C PRO A 157 12.61 10.69 11.44
N LYS A 158 12.93 11.80 12.13
CA LYS A 158 13.56 13.01 11.58
C LYS A 158 12.76 13.72 10.47
N ARG A 159 11.46 13.44 10.32
CA ARG A 159 10.56 14.18 9.42
C ARG A 159 9.80 15.29 10.15
N LYS A 160 9.37 16.29 9.39
CA LYS A 160 8.57 17.43 9.91
C LYS A 160 7.08 17.13 9.66
N PHE A 161 6.55 16.16 10.41
CA PHE A 161 5.19 15.62 10.24
C PHE A 161 4.15 16.25 11.15
N LEU A 162 4.60 16.89 12.24
CA LEU A 162 3.76 17.59 13.21
C LEU A 162 4.13 19.08 13.25
N GLN A 163 3.14 19.95 13.41
CA GLN A 163 3.35 21.36 13.75
C GLN A 163 2.28 21.84 14.73
N VAL A 164 2.70 22.51 15.81
CA VAL A 164 1.80 23.18 16.75
C VAL A 164 1.61 24.63 16.33
N LEU A 165 0.37 25.11 16.46
CA LEU A 165 -0.08 26.45 16.09
C LEU A 165 -0.88 27.05 17.25
N GLU A 166 -0.70 28.35 17.50
CA GLU A 166 -1.51 29.09 18.46
C GLU A 166 -2.58 29.90 17.70
N VAL A 167 -3.84 29.56 17.93
CA VAL A 167 -5.03 30.24 17.39
C VAL A 167 -5.70 31.00 18.53
N ARG A 168 -6.02 32.27 18.29
CA ARG A 168 -6.72 33.12 19.27
C ARG A 168 -8.17 32.67 19.39
N SER A 169 -8.65 32.48 20.61
CA SER A 169 -10.09 32.34 20.87
C SER A 169 -10.73 33.73 20.84
N HIS A 170 -11.99 33.80 20.41
CA HIS A 170 -12.80 35.01 20.56
C HIS A 170 -13.49 35.11 21.93
N GLU A 171 -13.52 34.02 22.70
CA GLU A 171 -14.14 33.93 24.02
C GLU A 171 -13.21 33.24 25.04
N ASP A 172 -13.18 33.75 26.26
CA ASP A 172 -12.51 33.11 27.41
C ASP A 172 -13.45 32.08 28.05
N GLY A 173 -13.48 30.86 27.50
CA GLY A 173 -14.35 29.78 27.95
C GLY A 173 -13.88 28.38 27.56
N PRO A 174 -14.51 27.32 28.11
CA PRO A 174 -14.20 25.93 27.78
C PRO A 174 -14.60 25.60 26.33
N ILE A 175 -13.69 25.00 25.58
CA ILE A 175 -13.87 24.70 24.16
C ILE A 175 -14.88 23.56 23.98
N HIS A 176 -15.85 23.74 23.07
CA HIS A 176 -16.93 22.78 22.81
C HIS A 176 -17.14 22.56 21.31
N LEU A 177 -17.47 21.32 20.93
CA LEU A 177 -17.77 20.94 19.54
C LEU A 177 -19.26 21.15 19.23
N SER A 178 -19.55 21.79 18.10
CA SER A 178 -20.90 22.03 17.58
C SER A 178 -20.96 21.79 16.08
N TYR A 179 -22.11 21.33 15.59
CA TYR A 179 -22.40 21.19 14.16
C TYR A 179 -22.38 22.55 13.46
N ASP A 180 -22.12 22.55 12.15
CA ASP A 180 -22.24 23.74 11.33
C ASP A 180 -23.65 23.87 10.73
N LEU A 181 -24.33 24.99 10.99
CA LEU A 181 -25.71 25.17 10.52
C LEU A 181 -25.81 25.25 8.99
N GLU A 182 -24.81 25.82 8.33
CA GLU A 182 -24.81 25.92 6.87
C GLU A 182 -24.58 24.54 6.25
N TRP A 183 -23.61 23.78 6.75
CA TRP A 183 -23.36 22.41 6.31
C TRP A 183 -24.56 21.47 6.57
N LEU A 184 -25.18 21.53 7.75
CA LEU A 184 -26.40 20.76 8.03
C LEU A 184 -27.52 21.09 7.04
N THR A 185 -27.65 22.37 6.67
CA THR A 185 -28.68 22.79 5.71
C THR A 185 -28.34 22.38 4.28
N ILE A 186 -27.06 22.39 3.89
CA ILE A 186 -26.62 21.82 2.60
C ILE A 186 -26.97 20.33 2.55
N LEU A 187 -26.55 19.55 3.55
CA LEU A 187 -26.85 18.10 3.63
C LEU A 187 -28.35 17.81 3.54
N TYR A 188 -29.18 18.57 4.25
CA TYR A 188 -30.64 18.45 4.20
C TYR A 188 -31.19 18.72 2.80
N LEU A 189 -30.74 19.80 2.15
CA LEU A 189 -31.20 20.17 0.82
C LEU A 189 -30.70 19.21 -0.27
N THR A 190 -29.53 18.59 -0.10
CA THR A 190 -28.94 17.67 -1.09
C THR A 190 -29.30 16.20 -0.89
N ASN A 191 -30.15 15.84 0.10
CA ASN A 191 -30.46 14.43 0.39
C ASN A 191 -30.98 13.64 -0.83
N HIS A 192 -31.79 14.27 -1.68
CA HIS A 192 -32.33 13.67 -2.90
C HIS A 192 -31.27 13.32 -3.98
N LEU A 193 -30.01 13.78 -3.79
CA LEU A 193 -28.86 13.43 -4.64
C LEU A 193 -28.08 12.21 -4.10
N LEU A 194 -28.45 11.70 -2.92
CA LEU A 194 -27.82 10.52 -2.35
C LEU A 194 -28.23 9.28 -3.15
N SER A 195 -27.25 8.61 -3.75
CA SER A 195 -27.45 7.33 -4.43
C SER A 195 -26.49 6.29 -3.86
N VAL A 196 -27.05 5.15 -3.44
CA VAL A 196 -26.32 3.94 -3.04
C VAL A 196 -26.37 2.85 -4.13
N LYS A 197 -26.90 3.18 -5.31
CA LYS A 197 -26.97 2.24 -6.45
C LYS A 197 -25.59 2.12 -7.11
N ASN A 198 -25.25 0.92 -7.57
CA ASN A 198 -24.02 0.66 -8.34
C ASN A 198 -24.20 1.09 -9.82
N SER A 199 -24.52 2.36 -10.03
CA SER A 199 -24.82 2.98 -11.32
C SER A 199 -24.31 4.42 -11.33
N ILE A 200 -23.83 4.90 -12.47
CA ILE A 200 -23.38 6.29 -12.63
C ILE A 200 -24.54 7.24 -12.27
N HIS A 201 -24.32 8.11 -11.29
CA HIS A 201 -25.28 9.11 -10.86
C HIS A 201 -24.71 10.51 -11.11
N TYR A 202 -25.36 11.27 -11.99
CA TYR A 202 -24.90 12.59 -12.39
C TYR A 202 -25.40 13.66 -11.41
N MET A 203 -24.47 14.44 -10.85
CA MET A 203 -24.81 15.57 -9.98
C MET A 203 -25.33 16.76 -10.80
N PRO A 204 -26.24 17.58 -10.25
CA PRO A 204 -26.78 18.74 -10.95
C PRO A 204 -25.69 19.78 -11.18
N GLY A 205 -25.41 20.07 -12.45
CA GLY A 205 -24.45 21.09 -12.88
C GLY A 205 -25.14 22.38 -13.35
N GLN A 206 -24.34 23.39 -13.69
CA GLN A 206 -24.81 24.71 -14.15
C GLN A 206 -25.72 24.69 -15.41
N TYR A 207 -25.65 23.60 -16.20
CA TYR A 207 -26.48 23.37 -17.39
C TYR A 207 -27.66 22.42 -17.15
N SER A 208 -27.91 22.00 -15.91
CA SER A 208 -29.06 21.17 -15.56
C SER A 208 -30.33 22.02 -15.35
N THR A 209 -31.50 21.41 -15.56
CA THR A 209 -32.81 22.05 -15.41
C THR A 209 -33.23 22.25 -13.94
N GLY A 210 -32.48 21.73 -12.98
CA GLY A 210 -32.79 21.77 -11.54
C GLY A 210 -31.95 22.77 -10.74
N ARG A 211 -32.19 22.83 -9.42
CA ARG A 211 -31.31 23.55 -8.49
C ARG A 211 -29.95 22.87 -8.46
N TRP A 212 -28.91 23.58 -8.88
CA TRP A 212 -27.52 23.12 -8.81
C TRP A 212 -26.68 23.90 -7.78
N THR A 213 -27.16 25.08 -7.35
CA THR A 213 -26.56 25.86 -6.26
C THR A 213 -27.35 25.67 -4.96
N TYR A 214 -26.70 25.11 -3.94
CA TYR A 214 -27.30 24.77 -2.64
C TYR A 214 -26.88 25.71 -1.51
N ILE A 215 -26.52 26.97 -1.81
CA ILE A 215 -26.30 28.01 -0.80
C ILE A 215 -27.60 28.17 0.02
N PRO A 216 -27.60 27.95 1.35
CA PRO A 216 -28.83 27.96 2.13
C PRO A 216 -29.33 29.36 2.47
N THR A 217 -30.62 29.59 2.24
CA THR A 217 -31.33 30.80 2.67
C THR A 217 -31.53 30.84 4.19
N ALA A 218 -31.76 32.03 4.74
CA ALA A 218 -32.03 32.20 6.18
C ALA A 218 -33.24 31.37 6.66
N LYS A 219 -34.27 31.19 5.80
CA LYS A 219 -35.44 30.37 6.12
C LYS A 219 -35.08 28.87 6.19
N GLU A 220 -34.33 28.36 5.22
CA GLU A 220 -33.87 26.96 5.23
C GLU A 220 -32.97 26.69 6.45
N LYS A 221 -32.05 27.62 6.78
CA LYS A 221 -31.21 27.54 7.99
C LYS A 221 -32.05 27.52 9.27
N GLN A 222 -33.08 28.36 9.37
CA GLN A 222 -33.98 28.38 10.54
C GLN A 222 -34.73 27.04 10.71
N THR A 223 -35.29 26.50 9.64
CA THR A 223 -35.98 25.18 9.68
C THR A 223 -35.06 24.06 10.12
N VAL A 224 -33.79 24.07 9.71
CA VAL A 224 -32.78 23.09 10.17
C VAL A 224 -32.36 23.33 11.62
N HIS A 225 -32.24 24.59 12.06
CA HIS A 225 -31.94 24.92 13.45
C HIS A 225 -33.02 24.42 14.43
N GLU A 226 -34.30 24.54 14.05
CA GLU A 226 -35.45 24.07 14.82
C GLU A 226 -35.48 22.54 14.97
N LYS A 227 -35.10 21.79 13.93
CA LYS A 227 -34.97 20.31 13.98
C LYS A 227 -33.99 19.82 15.05
N PHE A 228 -32.96 20.62 15.37
CA PHE A 228 -31.99 20.34 16.43
C PHE A 228 -32.39 20.96 17.78
N GLY A 229 -33.65 21.38 17.95
CA GLY A 229 -34.13 22.00 19.19
C GLY A 229 -33.42 23.31 19.51
N SER A 230 -32.94 24.04 18.50
CA SER A 230 -32.10 25.24 18.63
C SER A 230 -30.78 25.02 19.39
N ASN A 231 -30.26 23.79 19.43
CA ASN A 231 -28.98 23.46 20.04
C ASN A 231 -28.11 22.61 19.11
N LEU A 232 -27.06 23.24 18.55
CA LEU A 232 -26.13 22.58 17.62
C LEU A 232 -24.96 21.89 18.32
N ARG A 233 -24.91 21.84 19.65
CA ARG A 233 -23.84 21.15 20.39
C ARG A 233 -23.85 19.66 20.10
N ILE A 234 -22.68 19.09 19.81
CA ILE A 234 -22.57 17.64 19.56
C ILE A 234 -22.84 16.88 20.88
N PRO A 235 -23.78 15.92 20.90
CA PRO A 235 -24.09 15.14 22.10
C PRO A 235 -22.95 14.16 22.43
N LEU A 236 -22.71 13.93 23.72
CA LEU A 236 -21.75 12.94 24.21
C LEU A 236 -22.41 11.56 24.35
N ASN A 237 -22.98 11.05 23.24
CA ASN A 237 -23.75 9.80 23.19
C ASN A 237 -23.04 8.66 22.45
N PHE A 238 -21.71 8.71 22.34
CA PHE A 238 -20.92 7.67 21.68
C PHE A 238 -20.98 6.34 22.42
N THR A 239 -21.37 5.28 21.69
CA THR A 239 -21.41 3.90 22.14
C THR A 239 -20.49 3.05 21.27
N ARG A 240 -20.00 1.94 21.82
CA ARG A 240 -19.11 1.01 21.13
C ARG A 240 -19.93 0.05 20.27
N THR A 241 -19.89 0.23 18.94
CA THR A 241 -20.59 -0.65 17.98
C THR A 241 -19.82 -1.90 17.57
N VAL A 242 -18.49 -1.93 17.78
CA VAL A 242 -17.61 -3.06 17.39
C VAL A 242 -16.70 -3.44 18.56
N LYS A 243 -16.30 -4.71 18.65
CA LYS A 243 -15.24 -5.13 19.59
C LYS A 243 -13.87 -4.68 19.03
N PRO A 244 -12.98 -4.06 19.84
CA PRO A 244 -11.63 -3.80 19.39
C PRO A 244 -10.92 -5.14 19.18
N TYR A 245 -9.94 -5.14 18.29
CA TYR A 245 -8.99 -6.24 18.15
C TYR A 245 -8.33 -6.59 19.49
N ASP A 246 -8.25 -7.89 19.79
CA ASP A 246 -7.51 -8.44 20.92
C ASP A 246 -6.36 -9.29 20.37
N PRO A 247 -5.08 -8.90 20.56
CA PRO A 247 -3.93 -9.64 20.03
C PRO A 247 -3.72 -10.99 20.73
N TYR A 248 -4.45 -11.29 21.82
CA TYR A 248 -4.38 -12.57 22.52
C TYR A 248 -5.51 -13.53 22.11
N ASP A 249 -6.50 -13.09 21.32
CA ASP A 249 -7.51 -13.98 20.75
C ASP A 249 -6.98 -14.73 19.52
N MET A 250 -6.50 -15.95 19.74
CA MET A 250 -6.03 -16.84 18.68
C MET A 250 -7.15 -17.52 17.88
N ASN A 251 -8.42 -17.33 18.26
CA ASN A 251 -9.58 -17.99 17.63
C ASN A 251 -10.35 -17.08 16.66
N THR A 252 -9.96 -15.82 16.47
CA THR A 252 -10.67 -14.91 15.57
C THR A 252 -10.49 -15.35 14.11
N ARG A 253 -11.50 -16.04 13.56
CA ARG A 253 -11.61 -16.23 12.11
C ARG A 253 -11.82 -14.85 11.47
N VAL A 254 -11.06 -14.54 10.43
CA VAL A 254 -11.28 -13.33 9.63
C VAL A 254 -12.54 -13.55 8.80
N GLU A 255 -13.66 -13.06 9.32
CA GLU A 255 -14.92 -13.02 8.58
C GLU A 255 -14.92 -11.84 7.60
N ARG A 256 -15.61 -12.01 6.47
CA ARG A 256 -15.73 -10.94 5.48
C ARG A 256 -16.34 -9.69 6.14
N PRO A 257 -15.74 -8.50 6.00
CA PRO A 257 -16.23 -7.30 6.66
C PRO A 257 -17.69 -7.01 6.31
N GLN A 258 -18.53 -6.96 7.35
CA GLN A 258 -19.95 -6.67 7.24
C GLN A 258 -20.21 -5.18 7.43
N LEU A 259 -21.20 -4.65 6.71
CA LEU A 259 -21.69 -3.30 6.92
C LEU A 259 -22.45 -3.24 8.25
N LEU A 260 -22.00 -2.39 9.16
CA LEU A 260 -22.61 -2.19 10.47
C LEU A 260 -23.21 -0.78 10.55
N ILE A 261 -24.48 -0.71 10.89
CA ILE A 261 -25.16 0.55 11.22
C ILE A 261 -24.58 1.13 12.52
N ASN A 262 -24.50 2.46 12.59
CA ASN A 262 -24.09 3.19 13.77
C ASN A 262 -25.26 4.03 14.30
N ASP A 263 -25.74 3.71 15.50
CA ASP A 263 -26.93 4.36 16.09
C ASP A 263 -26.81 5.89 16.18
N GLN A 264 -25.60 6.44 16.38
CA GLN A 264 -25.39 7.89 16.41
C GLN A 264 -25.59 8.51 15.02
N THR A 265 -25.04 7.89 13.98
CA THR A 265 -25.24 8.29 12.57
C THR A 265 -26.71 8.18 12.17
N THR A 266 -27.37 7.06 12.47
CA THR A 266 -28.80 6.89 12.17
C THR A 266 -29.65 7.90 12.92
N ARG A 267 -29.35 8.17 14.20
CA ARG A 267 -30.07 9.20 14.99
C ARG A 267 -29.82 10.61 14.45
N PHE A 268 -28.60 10.90 13.98
CA PHE A 268 -28.27 12.16 13.31
C PHE A 268 -29.07 12.32 12.01
N CYS A 269 -29.08 11.30 11.14
CA CYS A 269 -29.86 11.29 9.90
C CYS A 269 -31.36 11.47 10.18
N GLN A 270 -31.94 10.74 11.14
CA GLN A 270 -33.32 10.91 11.59
C GLN A 270 -33.64 12.33 12.10
N THR A 271 -32.73 12.93 12.88
CA THR A 271 -32.93 14.28 13.46
C THR A 271 -32.91 15.35 12.37
N LEU A 272 -31.96 15.27 11.44
CA LEU A 272 -31.88 16.19 10.30
C LEU A 272 -33.02 15.94 9.30
N GLY A 273 -33.49 14.69 9.16
CA GLY A 273 -34.47 14.25 8.18
C GLY A 273 -33.83 13.95 6.83
N ILE A 274 -32.69 13.23 6.85
CA ILE A 274 -31.98 12.71 5.69
C ILE A 274 -31.87 11.18 5.80
N ASP A 275 -31.54 10.53 4.69
CA ASP A 275 -31.36 9.08 4.67
C ASP A 275 -30.02 8.65 5.27
N ASP A 276 -29.98 7.46 5.88
CA ASP A 276 -28.74 6.83 6.31
C ASP A 276 -28.22 5.92 5.18
N PRO A 277 -27.10 6.26 4.51
CA PRO A 277 -26.58 5.46 3.40
C PRO A 277 -26.17 4.05 3.82
N SER A 278 -25.82 3.84 5.10
CA SER A 278 -25.47 2.50 5.60
C SER A 278 -26.73 1.65 5.75
N ALA A 279 -27.83 2.25 6.22
CA ALA A 279 -29.13 1.57 6.28
C ALA A 279 -29.67 1.25 4.89
N LEU A 280 -29.58 2.18 3.93
CA LEU A 280 -29.98 1.94 2.54
C LEU A 280 -29.17 0.81 1.89
N LEU A 281 -27.86 0.79 2.08
CA LEU A 281 -26.99 -0.29 1.58
C LEU A 281 -27.33 -1.65 2.22
N GLN A 282 -27.63 -1.69 3.52
CA GLN A 282 -28.00 -2.93 4.21
C GLN A 282 -29.36 -3.48 3.74
N ILE A 283 -30.33 -2.59 3.45
CA ILE A 283 -31.60 -3.01 2.83
C ILE A 283 -31.32 -3.67 1.47
N ILE A 284 -30.50 -3.04 0.62
CA ILE A 284 -30.16 -3.55 -0.72
C ILE A 284 -29.40 -4.89 -0.66
N SER A 285 -28.49 -5.09 0.31
CA SER A 285 -27.83 -6.40 0.49
C SER A 285 -28.83 -7.48 0.88
N ASN A 286 -29.68 -7.19 1.87
CA ASN A 286 -30.65 -8.16 2.39
C ASN A 286 -31.70 -8.56 1.32
N THR A 287 -32.11 -7.64 0.44
CA THR A 287 -32.98 -7.97 -0.70
C THR A 287 -32.31 -8.92 -1.69
N LYS A 288 -31.00 -8.76 -1.96
CA LYS A 288 -30.25 -9.64 -2.87
C LYS A 288 -30.03 -11.03 -2.29
N ASP A 289 -29.78 -11.15 -0.99
CA ASP A 289 -29.60 -12.45 -0.36
C ASP A 289 -30.93 -13.22 -0.28
N ASN A 290 -32.06 -12.55 0.01
CA ASN A 290 -33.39 -13.17 -0.05
C ASN A 290 -33.78 -13.63 -1.47
N SER A 291 -33.33 -12.95 -2.53
CA SER A 291 -33.55 -13.45 -3.90
C SER A 291 -32.75 -14.71 -4.21
N ARG A 292 -31.61 -14.94 -3.55
CA ARG A 292 -30.76 -16.13 -3.73
C ARG A 292 -31.21 -17.33 -2.90
N SER A 293 -31.90 -17.12 -1.78
CA SER A 293 -32.43 -18.23 -0.96
C SER A 293 -33.63 -18.93 -1.59
N ASN A 294 -34.38 -18.26 -2.46
CA ASN A 294 -35.57 -18.86 -3.11
C ASN A 294 -35.24 -19.80 -4.28
N ASP A 295 -34.03 -19.73 -4.86
CA ASP A 295 -33.59 -20.62 -5.95
C ASP A 295 -33.17 -22.02 -5.46
N MET A 296 -33.23 -22.31 -4.15
CA MET A 296 -32.73 -23.56 -3.56
C MET A 296 -33.80 -24.47 -2.94
N SER A 297 -35.08 -24.26 -3.28
CA SER A 297 -36.19 -25.12 -2.82
C SER A 297 -37.23 -25.42 -3.90
N MET A 298 -36.89 -26.28 -4.86
CA MET A 298 -37.90 -27.07 -5.56
C MET A 298 -37.34 -28.44 -5.96
N GLU A 299 -38.11 -29.49 -5.67
CA GLU A 299 -37.62 -30.88 -5.67
C GLU A 299 -37.62 -31.53 -7.05
N THR A 300 -36.80 -32.57 -7.17
CA THR A 300 -36.70 -33.47 -8.33
C THR A 300 -37.99 -34.27 -8.56
N SER A 301 -38.67 -34.07 -9.69
CA SER A 301 -39.19 -35.17 -10.55
C SER A 301 -40.06 -34.65 -11.70
N GLY A 302 -39.99 -35.30 -12.87
CA GLY A 302 -41.01 -35.19 -13.92
C GLY A 302 -40.57 -34.53 -15.22
N GLU A 303 -40.35 -35.35 -16.23
CA GLU A 303 -40.19 -35.02 -17.65
C GLU A 303 -41.34 -34.12 -18.19
N TYR A 304 -41.07 -33.22 -19.13
CA TYR A 304 -41.44 -33.34 -20.55
C TYR A 304 -41.08 -32.05 -21.34
N MET A 305 -41.27 -32.08 -22.66
CA MET A 305 -40.47 -31.34 -23.64
C MET A 305 -41.22 -30.13 -24.25
N SER A 306 -40.50 -29.02 -24.41
CA SER A 306 -40.63 -27.94 -25.41
C SER A 306 -42.02 -27.59 -25.99
N GLU A 307 -42.47 -26.34 -25.79
CA GLU A 307 -42.68 -25.42 -26.93
C GLU A 307 -42.71 -23.93 -26.53
N SER A 308 -42.53 -23.07 -27.53
CA SER A 308 -42.28 -21.62 -27.43
C SER A 308 -43.53 -20.76 -27.26
N MET A 309 -43.43 -19.64 -26.53
CA MET A 309 -44.07 -18.39 -26.97
C MET A 309 -43.45 -17.13 -26.34
N ASP A 310 -43.06 -16.15 -27.17
CA ASP A 310 -42.71 -14.80 -26.73
C ASP A 310 -43.98 -14.04 -26.29
N ILE A 311 -44.00 -13.47 -25.08
CA ILE A 311 -44.79 -12.28 -24.75
C ILE A 311 -43.96 -11.36 -23.85
N SER A 312 -43.61 -10.19 -24.39
CA SER A 312 -43.15 -9.03 -23.62
C SER A 312 -44.29 -8.41 -22.83
N PHE A 313 -44.07 -8.05 -21.56
CA PHE A 313 -44.85 -6.97 -20.94
C PHE A 313 -44.00 -6.18 -19.92
N GLU A 314 -44.21 -4.87 -19.92
CA GLU A 314 -43.58 -3.90 -19.04
C GLU A 314 -44.32 -3.82 -17.70
N GLU A 315 -43.61 -3.69 -16.58
CA GLU A 315 -44.17 -3.10 -15.35
C GLU A 315 -43.15 -2.15 -14.72
N GLU A 316 -43.36 -0.85 -14.94
CA GLU A 316 -42.87 0.17 -14.02
C GLU A 316 -43.84 0.33 -12.83
N SER A 317 -43.28 0.79 -11.70
CA SER A 317 -43.95 1.35 -10.52
C SER A 317 -44.56 0.38 -9.49
N MET A 318 -43.84 0.23 -8.37
CA MET A 318 -44.48 0.20 -7.05
C MET A 318 -43.63 0.96 -6.01
N PHE A 319 -44.29 1.50 -4.98
CA PHE A 319 -43.75 2.35 -3.90
C PHE A 319 -43.52 3.85 -4.19
N SER A 320 -44.58 4.56 -4.57
CA SER A 320 -44.82 5.90 -4.00
C SER A 320 -45.58 5.76 -2.67
N SER A 321 -45.09 6.41 -1.62
CA SER A 321 -45.70 6.36 -0.28
C SER A 321 -47.09 7.00 -0.23
N THR A 322 -48.01 6.34 0.48
CA THR A 322 -49.38 6.76 0.75
C THR A 322 -49.49 8.14 1.38
N PHE A 323 -50.24 9.05 0.75
CA PHE A 323 -51.01 10.10 1.44
C PHE A 323 -52.11 10.64 0.51
N GLU A 324 -53.32 10.10 0.64
CA GLU A 324 -54.54 10.79 0.22
C GLU A 324 -55.41 11.04 1.45
N ASN A 325 -56.02 12.23 1.52
CA ASN A 325 -57.40 12.30 1.95
C ASN A 325 -58.15 13.51 1.36
N SER A 326 -59.42 13.27 1.04
CA SER A 326 -60.51 14.23 0.83
C SER A 326 -60.51 15.20 -0.40
N THR A 327 -61.15 14.69 -1.46
CA THR A 327 -62.36 15.24 -2.12
C THR A 327 -62.30 16.35 -3.20
N ASN A 328 -62.82 15.97 -4.38
CA ASN A 328 -63.74 16.70 -5.28
C ASN A 328 -63.23 17.90 -6.12
N LYS A 329 -63.68 18.13 -7.37
CA LYS A 329 -64.25 17.25 -8.43
C LYS A 329 -64.39 18.08 -9.74
N TYR A 330 -64.25 17.40 -10.89
CA TYR A 330 -64.81 17.72 -12.22
C TYR A 330 -64.13 18.69 -13.25
N PHE A 331 -63.84 18.11 -14.44
CA PHE A 331 -64.17 18.54 -15.84
C PHE A 331 -63.46 19.78 -16.46
N VAL A 332 -63.17 19.84 -17.78
CA VAL A 332 -63.06 18.83 -18.88
C VAL A 332 -62.33 19.44 -20.10
N ASP A 333 -61.85 18.59 -21.03
CA ASP A 333 -61.44 18.78 -22.45
C ASP A 333 -61.23 20.20 -23.04
N SER A 334 -60.23 20.46 -23.89
CA SER A 334 -60.13 19.87 -25.24
C SER A 334 -58.87 20.34 -26.02
N SER A 335 -58.44 19.52 -26.98
CA SER A 335 -57.36 19.74 -27.98
C SER A 335 -57.94 20.33 -29.30
N PRO A 336 -57.29 20.40 -30.51
CA PRO A 336 -55.94 19.97 -30.91
C PRO A 336 -55.12 20.91 -31.87
N THR A 337 -53.89 20.43 -32.10
CA THR A 337 -52.79 20.64 -33.09
C THR A 337 -52.92 21.39 -34.45
N ASN A 338 -51.75 21.95 -34.85
CA ASN A 338 -51.12 22.05 -36.20
C ASN A 338 -51.62 23.03 -37.31
N LEU A 339 -50.70 23.88 -37.81
CA LEU A 339 -50.34 23.98 -39.25
C LEU A 339 -48.97 24.67 -39.48
N SER A 340 -48.50 24.78 -40.73
CA SER A 340 -47.06 24.90 -41.10
C SER A 340 -46.68 26.00 -42.12
N LEU A 341 -45.39 26.42 -42.03
CA LEU A 341 -44.42 26.79 -43.08
C LEU A 341 -44.62 27.96 -44.10
N LYS A 342 -43.57 28.82 -44.16
CA LYS A 342 -43.11 29.72 -45.27
C LYS A 342 -44.04 30.91 -45.60
N SER A 343 -43.61 32.07 -46.11
CA SER A 343 -42.36 32.55 -46.76
C SER A 343 -42.34 34.12 -46.71
N ASP A 344 -41.32 34.93 -47.04
CA ASP A 344 -39.85 34.84 -47.27
C ASP A 344 -39.28 36.32 -47.19
N ASP A 345 -38.30 36.71 -48.03
CA ASP A 345 -37.74 38.07 -48.33
C ASP A 345 -36.69 38.78 -47.42
N SER A 346 -35.91 39.64 -48.08
CA SER A 346 -34.52 40.03 -47.78
C SER A 346 -34.25 41.53 -47.85
N GLU A 347 -33.16 42.03 -47.25
CA GLU A 347 -32.35 43.13 -47.84
C GLU A 347 -30.92 43.28 -47.26
N ASN A 348 -30.10 44.13 -47.89
CA ASN A 348 -28.61 44.11 -47.89
C ASN A 348 -27.91 45.15 -46.97
N GLY A 349 -26.59 44.98 -46.80
CA GLY A 349 -25.61 46.05 -46.52
C GLY A 349 -24.38 45.59 -45.73
N ASP A 350 -23.25 45.20 -46.36
CA ASP A 350 -22.11 46.05 -46.81
C ASP A 350 -21.30 46.74 -45.68
N THR A 351 -19.96 46.88 -45.68
CA THR A 351 -18.83 46.14 -46.30
C THR A 351 -17.53 46.57 -45.59
N SER A 352 -16.45 45.76 -45.59
CA SER A 352 -15.08 46.26 -45.85
C SER A 352 -14.04 45.12 -45.96
N LYS A 353 -13.04 45.33 -46.82
CA LYS A 353 -12.00 44.36 -47.25
C LYS A 353 -10.59 44.84 -46.94
N SER A 354 -9.66 43.91 -46.68
CA SER A 354 -8.32 43.81 -47.32
C SER A 354 -7.65 42.51 -46.83
N THR A 355 -7.19 41.54 -47.64
CA THR A 355 -6.14 41.49 -48.70
C THR A 355 -4.73 41.83 -48.20
N LEU A 356 -3.63 41.11 -48.50
CA LEU A 356 -3.39 39.85 -49.26
C LEU A 356 -1.94 39.33 -48.95
N ASP A 357 -1.69 38.06 -49.28
CA ASP A 357 -0.41 37.42 -49.72
C ASP A 357 0.88 37.26 -48.87
N GLY A 358 1.47 36.06 -49.03
CA GLY A 358 2.91 35.75 -48.89
C GLY A 358 3.39 35.25 -47.51
N THR A 359 4.15 34.15 -47.36
CA THR A 359 4.75 33.23 -48.34
C THR A 359 4.99 31.84 -47.71
N THR A 360 4.97 30.82 -48.55
CA THR A 360 5.34 29.41 -48.35
C THR A 360 6.62 29.14 -47.53
N ASN A 361 6.64 28.01 -46.81
CA ASN A 361 7.60 26.94 -47.11
C ASN A 361 7.17 25.58 -46.54
N ASN A 362 7.20 24.56 -47.40
CA ASN A 362 6.86 23.17 -47.09
C ASN A 362 8.08 22.40 -46.59
N SER A 363 7.84 21.34 -45.82
CA SER A 363 8.50 20.04 -46.06
C SER A 363 7.67 18.87 -45.49
N THR A 364 6.62 18.50 -46.20
CA THR A 364 6.01 17.16 -46.13
C THR A 364 6.98 16.12 -46.69
N ILE A 365 6.94 14.88 -46.19
CA ILE A 365 7.19 13.59 -46.89
C ILE A 365 7.08 12.49 -45.83
N SER A 366 6.50 11.31 -46.06
CA SER A 366 5.40 10.88 -46.93
C SER A 366 4.87 9.58 -46.33
N ALA A 367 3.59 9.25 -46.57
CA ALA A 367 3.11 7.89 -46.37
C ALA A 367 3.62 7.00 -47.52
N ASP A 368 3.74 5.69 -47.26
CA ASP A 368 3.71 4.67 -48.31
C ASP A 368 2.71 3.58 -47.91
N SER A 369 2.01 3.06 -48.91
CA SER A 369 0.82 2.22 -48.77
C SER A 369 0.91 0.97 -49.64
N ALA A 370 0.54 -0.19 -49.10
CA ALA A 370 0.08 -1.32 -49.90
C ALA A 370 -0.84 -2.21 -49.05
N MET A 371 -1.99 -2.59 -49.60
CA MET A 371 -2.81 -3.70 -49.14
C MET A 371 -2.59 -4.88 -50.07
N GLU A 372 -2.66 -6.11 -49.54
CA GLU A 372 -3.33 -7.22 -50.21
C GLU A 372 -3.72 -8.29 -49.16
N ASP A 373 -4.94 -8.81 -49.28
CA ASP A 373 -5.52 -9.79 -48.34
C ASP A 373 -5.03 -11.22 -48.60
N ASN A 374 -5.02 -12.05 -47.56
CA ASN A 374 -5.56 -13.41 -47.64
C ASN A 374 -5.90 -13.95 -46.24
N ASN A 375 -7.03 -14.67 -46.15
CA ASN A 375 -7.54 -15.28 -44.92
C ASN A 375 -6.62 -16.39 -44.39
N GLU A 376 -6.40 -16.41 -43.07
CA GLU A 376 -6.50 -17.65 -42.28
C GLU A 376 -6.82 -17.34 -40.80
N GLN A 377 -7.22 -18.38 -40.06
CA GLN A 377 -8.10 -18.26 -38.89
C GLN A 377 -7.35 -18.38 -37.55
N THR A 378 -8.04 -18.04 -36.44
CA THR A 378 -7.74 -18.33 -35.01
C THR A 378 -7.01 -17.28 -34.13
N ASP A 379 -7.48 -17.28 -32.88
CA ASP A 379 -6.94 -16.75 -31.61
C ASP A 379 -6.88 -15.23 -31.32
N CYS A 380 -7.97 -14.76 -30.70
CA CYS A 380 -8.08 -13.49 -29.99
C CYS A 380 -7.25 -13.49 -28.69
N ILE A 381 -5.98 -13.12 -28.76
CA ILE A 381 -5.18 -12.81 -27.56
C ILE A 381 -5.47 -11.36 -27.14
N SER A 382 -6.14 -11.18 -26.00
CA SER A 382 -6.27 -9.87 -25.37
C SER A 382 -4.91 -9.45 -24.77
N PRO A 383 -4.47 -8.20 -24.95
CA PRO A 383 -3.23 -7.73 -24.33
C PRO A 383 -3.47 -7.55 -22.82
N GLU A 384 -2.81 -8.37 -22.01
CA GLU A 384 -2.76 -8.14 -20.56
C GLU A 384 -2.28 -6.71 -20.28
N PRO A 385 -2.89 -5.98 -19.33
CA PRO A 385 -2.42 -4.65 -18.99
C PRO A 385 -1.02 -4.77 -18.38
N ILE A 386 -0.03 -4.16 -19.05
CA ILE A 386 1.36 -4.13 -18.59
C ILE A 386 1.41 -3.50 -17.19
N CYS A 387 1.44 -4.35 -16.17
CA CYS A 387 1.50 -3.95 -14.79
C CYS A 387 2.88 -3.36 -14.51
N LYS A 388 3.01 -2.03 -14.72
CA LYS A 388 4.18 -1.25 -14.35
C LYS A 388 4.38 -1.34 -12.83
N LYS A 389 5.17 -2.32 -12.38
CA LYS A 389 5.58 -2.48 -10.98
C LYS A 389 6.32 -1.21 -10.52
N PHE A 390 5.60 -0.29 -9.89
CA PHE A 390 6.18 0.86 -9.21
C PHE A 390 7.05 0.38 -8.04
N LYS A 391 8.35 0.22 -8.32
CA LYS A 391 9.37 -0.20 -7.34
C LYS A 391 9.63 0.93 -6.35
N ARG A 392 8.93 0.94 -5.22
CA ARG A 392 9.00 1.97 -4.18
C ARG A 392 10.45 2.12 -3.67
N ARG A 393 11.11 3.24 -4.01
CA ARG A 393 12.53 3.55 -3.67
C ARG A 393 12.85 3.52 -2.17
N ASN A 394 11.84 3.53 -1.29
CA ASN A 394 11.99 3.70 0.16
C ASN A 394 11.62 2.46 1.00
N TYR A 395 11.50 1.26 0.42
CA TYR A 395 11.22 0.03 1.20
C TYR A 395 12.30 -0.24 2.27
N SER A 396 13.56 0.08 1.97
CA SER A 396 14.69 0.01 2.92
C SER A 396 14.49 0.88 4.16
N VAL A 397 13.79 2.01 4.05
CA VAL A 397 13.59 2.98 5.15
C VAL A 397 12.64 2.43 6.21
N TYR A 398 11.54 1.80 5.82
CA TYR A 398 10.61 1.15 6.76
C TYR A 398 11.24 -0.06 7.47
N SER A 399 12.20 -0.72 6.83
CA SER A 399 12.95 -1.83 7.43
C SER A 399 14.09 -1.42 8.37
N SER A 400 14.18 -0.12 8.73
CA SER A 400 15.29 0.45 9.51
C SER A 400 14.93 0.84 10.96
N THR A 401 13.65 0.82 11.34
CA THR A 401 13.18 1.18 12.69
C THR A 401 13.28 0.06 13.73
N PHE A 402 14.12 -0.94 13.48
CA PHE A 402 14.80 -1.63 14.58
C PHE A 402 16.24 -1.91 14.17
N ARG A 403 17.21 -1.28 14.84
CA ARG A 403 18.65 -1.46 14.57
C ARG A 403 19.17 -2.73 15.24
N ARG A 404 18.59 -3.85 14.85
CA ARG A 404 19.01 -5.22 15.16
C ARG A 404 18.99 -5.94 13.82
N MET A 405 20.06 -6.64 13.47
CA MET A 405 19.99 -7.59 12.37
C MET A 405 18.78 -8.51 12.61
N ASP A 406 18.08 -8.87 11.53
CA ASP A 406 17.04 -9.90 11.59
C ASP A 406 17.63 -11.11 12.33
N LYS A 407 16.89 -11.66 13.30
CA LYS A 407 17.38 -12.78 14.13
C LYS A 407 17.86 -13.93 13.23
N LEU A 408 17.19 -14.14 12.09
CA LEU A 408 17.55 -15.13 11.07
C LEU A 408 18.89 -14.81 10.38
N THR A 409 19.19 -13.54 10.11
CA THR A 409 20.48 -13.11 9.52
C THR A 409 21.61 -13.20 10.55
N ILE A 410 21.36 -12.93 11.84
CA ILE A 410 22.35 -13.17 12.91
C ILE A 410 22.68 -14.66 12.99
N ILE A 411 21.66 -15.51 13.03
CA ILE A 411 21.81 -16.97 13.06
C ILE A 411 22.59 -17.45 11.83
N SER A 412 22.23 -16.99 10.63
CA SER A 412 22.94 -17.33 9.39
C SER A 412 24.43 -16.94 9.43
N VAL A 413 24.78 -15.73 9.91
CA VAL A 413 26.20 -15.32 10.04
C VAL A 413 26.97 -16.17 11.06
N ILE A 414 26.36 -16.52 12.19
CA ILE A 414 26.98 -17.40 13.20
C ILE A 414 27.20 -18.82 12.62
N LEU A 415 26.23 -19.34 11.87
CA LEU A 415 26.33 -20.65 11.24
C LEU A 415 27.39 -20.66 10.12
N PHE A 416 27.48 -19.63 9.28
CA PHE A 416 28.56 -19.51 8.29
C PHE A 416 29.95 -19.46 8.95
N LEU A 417 30.11 -18.72 10.05
CA LEU A 417 31.36 -18.71 10.82
C LEU A 417 31.73 -20.10 11.37
N LEU A 418 30.74 -20.84 11.89
CA LEU A 418 30.94 -22.20 12.38
C LEU A 418 31.31 -23.18 11.26
N ALA A 419 30.70 -23.05 10.08
CA ALA A 419 31.04 -23.83 8.90
C ALA A 419 32.47 -23.54 8.40
N ASP A 420 32.85 -22.26 8.29
CA ASP A 420 34.18 -21.84 7.81
C ASP A 420 35.28 -22.40 8.74
N ILE A 421 35.13 -22.21 10.05
CA ILE A 421 36.05 -22.77 11.06
C ILE A 421 36.11 -24.30 10.97
N SER A 422 34.98 -24.99 10.82
CA SER A 422 34.93 -26.45 10.74
C SER A 422 35.61 -26.98 9.47
N ALA A 423 35.45 -26.31 8.33
CA ALA A 423 36.10 -26.66 7.07
C ALA A 423 37.62 -26.41 7.12
N ILE A 424 38.07 -25.28 7.69
CA ILE A 424 39.49 -24.96 7.87
C ILE A 424 40.16 -25.99 8.80
N ILE A 425 39.54 -26.32 9.95
CA ILE A 425 40.04 -27.36 10.87
C ILE A 425 40.10 -28.71 10.16
N SER A 426 39.07 -29.06 9.39
CA SER A 426 39.05 -30.30 8.62
C SER A 426 40.22 -30.42 7.65
N ILE A 427 40.47 -29.41 6.80
CA ILE A 427 41.60 -29.42 5.87
C ILE A 427 42.96 -29.52 6.60
N ALA A 428 43.09 -28.88 7.76
CA ALA A 428 44.32 -28.86 8.54
C ALA A 428 44.65 -30.19 9.24
N MET A 429 43.66 -31.04 9.50
CA MET A 429 43.86 -32.32 10.19
C MET A 429 44.20 -33.47 9.22
N PRO A 430 45.11 -34.39 9.62
CA PRO A 430 45.46 -35.56 8.82
C PRO A 430 44.41 -36.70 8.90
N ASP A 431 43.32 -36.51 9.65
CA ASP A 431 42.35 -37.57 9.99
C ASP A 431 41.18 -37.61 8.97
N TRP A 432 41.43 -37.62 7.66
CA TRP A 432 40.37 -37.82 6.66
C TRP A 432 40.10 -39.30 6.41
N ILE A 433 41.15 -40.12 6.31
CA ILE A 433 41.08 -41.58 6.26
C ILE A 433 42.08 -42.12 7.28
N ILE A 434 41.66 -43.10 8.06
CA ILE A 434 42.47 -43.77 9.08
C ILE A 434 42.62 -45.24 8.69
N THR A 435 43.84 -45.76 8.77
CA THR A 435 44.13 -47.19 8.54
C THR A 435 45.23 -47.68 9.46
N ASP A 436 45.09 -48.92 9.92
CA ASP A 436 46.10 -49.63 10.72
C ASP A 436 47.07 -50.45 9.84
N VAL A 437 46.89 -50.43 8.51
CA VAL A 437 47.70 -51.20 7.56
C VAL A 437 49.10 -50.60 7.46
N GLY A 438 50.07 -51.24 8.14
CA GLY A 438 51.47 -50.78 8.22
C GLY A 438 51.81 -49.92 9.45
N GLY A 439 50.83 -49.65 10.31
CA GLY A 439 50.92 -48.74 11.47
C GLY A 439 49.74 -47.76 11.49
N ASP A 440 49.58 -46.97 12.55
CA ASP A 440 48.53 -45.91 12.62
C ASP A 440 48.87 -44.84 11.57
N THR A 441 48.17 -44.91 10.45
CA THR A 441 48.36 -44.05 9.28
C THR A 441 47.10 -43.23 9.06
N ARG A 442 47.28 -41.91 9.02
CA ARG A 442 46.22 -40.91 8.90
C ARG A 442 46.48 -40.07 7.67
N LEU A 443 45.64 -40.26 6.66
CA LEU A 443 45.71 -39.58 5.37
C LEU A 443 44.79 -38.38 5.41
N GLY A 444 45.33 -37.18 5.14
CA GLY A 444 44.57 -35.93 5.04
C GLY A 444 44.93 -35.14 3.79
N LEU A 445 44.13 -34.11 3.49
CA LEU A 445 44.26 -33.37 2.23
C LEU A 445 45.48 -32.42 2.18
N MET A 446 45.97 -31.92 3.32
CA MET A 446 47.22 -31.13 3.35
C MET A 446 48.41 -31.90 3.92
N TRP A 447 48.15 -32.77 4.89
CA TRP A 447 49.15 -33.52 5.64
C TRP A 447 48.72 -34.97 5.77
N SER A 448 49.65 -35.88 5.56
CA SER A 448 49.51 -37.30 5.92
C SER A 448 50.53 -37.59 7.02
N CYS A 449 50.09 -38.30 8.04
CA CYS A 449 50.90 -38.63 9.21
C CYS A 449 50.87 -40.13 9.47
N MET A 450 52.03 -40.72 9.74
CA MET A 450 52.12 -42.16 10.03
C MET A 450 52.95 -42.44 11.29
N THR A 451 52.53 -43.46 12.03
CA THR A 451 53.19 -43.92 13.25
C THR A 451 53.50 -45.41 13.13
N LEU A 452 54.75 -45.72 12.76
CA LEU A 452 55.26 -47.09 12.82
C LEU A 452 55.50 -47.47 14.28
N TYR A 453 55.20 -48.73 14.65
CA TYR A 453 55.30 -49.26 16.02
C TYR A 453 56.56 -48.77 16.78
N ASN A 454 56.35 -48.11 17.93
CA ASN A 454 57.38 -47.51 18.80
C ASN A 454 58.28 -46.42 18.17
N ARG A 455 57.88 -45.78 17.06
CA ARG A 455 58.51 -44.56 16.51
C ARG A 455 57.65 -43.32 16.81
N PRO A 456 58.25 -42.11 16.91
CA PRO A 456 57.47 -40.87 16.91
C PRO A 456 56.72 -40.72 15.58
N GLN A 457 55.52 -40.12 15.64
CA GLN A 457 54.71 -39.81 14.47
C GLN A 457 55.48 -38.91 13.49
N VAL A 458 55.50 -39.27 12.21
CA VAL A 458 56.09 -38.46 11.15
C VAL A 458 54.97 -37.98 10.23
N CYS A 459 54.86 -36.66 10.10
CA CYS A 459 53.94 -36.01 9.16
C CYS A 459 54.69 -35.47 7.95
N TYR A 460 54.14 -35.69 6.77
CA TYR A 460 54.66 -35.18 5.50
C TYR A 460 53.51 -34.53 4.72
N LYS A 461 53.86 -33.66 3.77
CA LYS A 461 52.88 -33.10 2.84
C LYS A 461 52.35 -34.22 1.96
N SER A 462 51.03 -34.38 1.89
CA SER A 462 50.39 -35.40 1.08
C SER A 462 50.75 -35.23 -0.40
N ASP A 463 51.17 -36.30 -1.06
CA ASP A 463 51.20 -36.36 -2.52
C ASP A 463 49.78 -36.71 -2.97
N LEU A 464 49.15 -35.84 -3.75
CA LEU A 464 47.71 -35.86 -3.96
C LEU A 464 47.40 -36.16 -5.42
N HIS A 465 46.69 -37.27 -5.65
CA HIS A 465 46.08 -37.54 -6.95
C HIS A 465 45.08 -36.45 -7.37
N SER A 466 44.81 -36.41 -8.66
CA SER A 466 43.93 -35.43 -9.34
C SER A 466 42.62 -35.16 -8.61
N GLU A 467 41.96 -36.21 -8.15
CA GLU A 467 40.67 -36.22 -7.47
C GLU A 467 40.76 -35.47 -6.13
N TRP A 468 41.75 -35.83 -5.30
CA TRP A 468 41.93 -35.21 -3.99
C TRP A 468 42.49 -33.79 -4.08
N MET A 469 43.32 -33.49 -5.09
CA MET A 469 43.69 -32.11 -5.42
C MET A 469 42.46 -31.27 -5.80
N MET A 470 41.57 -31.80 -6.64
CA MET A 470 40.33 -31.10 -7.01
C MET A 470 39.40 -30.90 -5.81
N ALA A 471 39.25 -31.91 -4.95
CA ALA A 471 38.51 -31.78 -3.70
C ALA A 471 39.11 -30.68 -2.79
N LEU A 472 40.43 -30.71 -2.55
CA LEU A 472 41.14 -29.70 -1.75
C LEU A 472 40.95 -28.28 -2.31
N VAL A 473 41.09 -28.11 -3.63
CA VAL A 473 40.88 -26.80 -4.30
C VAL A 473 39.42 -26.34 -4.16
N CYS A 474 38.45 -27.22 -4.33
CA CYS A 474 37.03 -26.89 -4.14
C CYS A 474 36.73 -26.46 -2.70
N ILE A 475 37.28 -27.13 -1.68
CA ILE A 475 37.06 -26.74 -0.28
C ILE A 475 37.80 -25.42 0.02
N PHE A 476 39.04 -25.26 -0.43
CA PHE A 476 39.82 -24.04 -0.19
C PHE A 476 39.16 -22.78 -0.81
N ILE A 477 38.69 -22.87 -2.06
CA ILE A 477 37.92 -21.79 -2.70
C ILE A 477 36.57 -21.61 -1.98
N GLY A 478 35.90 -22.71 -1.59
CA GLY A 478 34.67 -22.66 -0.80
C GLY A 478 34.82 -21.87 0.50
N CYS A 479 35.87 -22.09 1.29
CA CYS A 479 36.15 -21.31 2.50
C CYS A 479 36.31 -19.82 2.18
N ILE A 480 37.11 -19.46 1.16
CA ILE A 480 37.28 -18.07 0.72
C ILE A 480 35.93 -17.42 0.38
N LEU A 481 35.04 -18.14 -0.29
CA LEU A 481 33.69 -17.65 -0.61
C LEU A 481 32.79 -17.56 0.64
N ILE A 482 32.89 -18.46 1.62
CA ILE A 482 32.19 -18.32 2.91
C ILE A 482 32.70 -17.11 3.69
N THR A 483 34.02 -16.93 3.83
CA THR A 483 34.60 -15.74 4.47
C THR A 483 34.15 -14.46 3.77
N ALA A 484 34.14 -14.43 2.43
CA ALA A 484 33.61 -13.32 1.65
C ALA A 484 32.11 -13.10 1.89
N THR A 485 31.31 -14.16 2.00
CA THR A 485 29.87 -14.10 2.30
C THR A 485 29.62 -13.48 3.67
N ILE A 486 30.39 -13.87 4.70
CA ILE A 486 30.34 -13.29 6.04
C ILE A 486 30.66 -11.79 5.99
N ILE A 487 31.72 -11.39 5.28
CA ILE A 487 32.10 -9.97 5.12
C ILE A 487 30.98 -9.19 4.42
N LEU A 488 30.41 -9.71 3.33
CA LEU A 488 29.31 -9.08 2.60
C LEU A 488 28.02 -8.99 3.44
N MET A 489 27.72 -10.00 4.26
CA MET A 489 26.61 -9.97 5.22
C MET A 489 26.84 -8.94 6.34
N VAL A 490 28.06 -8.76 6.83
CA VAL A 490 28.40 -7.70 7.80
C VAL A 490 28.32 -6.32 7.15
N ILE A 491 28.84 -6.12 5.94
CA ILE A 491 28.72 -4.87 5.18
C ILE A 491 27.24 -4.53 4.91
N SER A 492 26.37 -5.54 4.76
CA SER A 492 24.93 -5.34 4.55
C SER A 492 24.20 -4.58 5.67
N HIS A 493 24.82 -4.47 6.84
CA HIS A 493 24.36 -3.61 7.93
C HIS A 493 24.39 -2.11 7.55
N TRP A 494 25.36 -1.68 6.74
CA TRP A 494 25.47 -0.31 6.22
C TRP A 494 24.85 -0.16 4.83
N ASP A 495 24.97 -1.16 3.96
CA ASP A 495 24.39 -1.13 2.61
C ASP A 495 23.66 -2.44 2.23
N ARG A 496 22.33 -2.39 2.24
CA ARG A 496 21.49 -3.54 1.88
C ARG A 496 21.47 -3.89 0.40
N THR A 497 22.06 -3.10 -0.50
CA THR A 497 22.21 -3.52 -1.91
C THR A 497 23.17 -4.71 -2.06
N VAL A 498 23.99 -4.99 -1.04
CA VAL A 498 24.98 -6.07 -1.02
C VAL A 498 24.37 -7.46 -0.75
N ILE A 499 23.16 -7.54 -0.15
CA ILE A 499 22.52 -8.81 0.27
C ILE A 499 22.34 -9.83 -0.88
N PRO A 500 21.90 -9.45 -2.10
CA PRO A 500 21.79 -10.39 -3.22
C PRO A 500 23.14 -10.98 -3.63
N PHE A 501 24.22 -10.18 -3.57
CA PHE A 501 25.57 -10.64 -3.88
C PHE A 501 26.08 -11.62 -2.83
N ALA A 502 25.87 -11.32 -1.54
CA ALA A 502 26.23 -12.23 -0.45
C ALA A 502 25.61 -13.63 -0.64
N ARG A 503 24.31 -13.70 -0.99
CA ARG A 503 23.59 -14.96 -1.26
C ARG A 503 24.13 -15.72 -2.48
N TRP A 504 24.48 -15.04 -3.56
CA TRP A 504 25.07 -15.70 -4.73
C TRP A 504 26.48 -16.24 -4.45
N VAL A 505 27.28 -15.52 -3.65
CA VAL A 505 28.61 -15.96 -3.22
C VAL A 505 28.52 -17.17 -2.27
N GLY A 506 27.61 -17.15 -1.30
CA GLY A 506 27.40 -18.27 -0.37
C GLY A 506 26.80 -19.51 -1.06
N PHE A 507 25.86 -19.33 -1.99
CA PHE A 507 25.39 -20.40 -2.86
C PHE A 507 26.51 -21.02 -3.70
N ALA A 508 27.42 -20.22 -4.27
CA ALA A 508 28.58 -20.73 -4.99
C ALA A 508 29.53 -21.54 -4.07
N ALA A 509 29.72 -21.09 -2.82
CA ALA A 509 30.48 -21.83 -1.81
C ALA A 509 29.84 -23.19 -1.47
N MET A 510 28.52 -23.22 -1.27
CA MET A 510 27.74 -24.45 -1.06
C MET A 510 27.92 -25.43 -2.22
N VAL A 511 27.84 -24.96 -3.47
CA VAL A 511 28.06 -25.79 -4.66
C VAL A 511 29.48 -26.37 -4.69
N LEU A 512 30.51 -25.60 -4.33
CA LEU A 512 31.89 -26.11 -4.24
C LEU A 512 32.07 -27.18 -3.16
N PHE A 513 31.47 -27.00 -1.98
CA PHE A 513 31.50 -28.01 -0.91
C PHE A 513 30.73 -29.28 -1.33
N CYS A 514 29.59 -29.17 -2.02
CA CYS A 514 28.89 -30.32 -2.59
C CYS A 514 29.77 -31.08 -3.60
N ASN A 515 30.46 -30.37 -4.49
CA ASN A 515 31.38 -31.00 -5.45
C ASN A 515 32.53 -31.72 -4.72
N ALA A 516 33.17 -31.09 -3.74
CA ALA A 516 34.24 -31.72 -2.96
C ALA A 516 33.78 -33.00 -2.22
N ALA A 517 32.56 -32.99 -1.65
CA ALA A 517 31.97 -34.16 -0.98
C ALA A 517 31.67 -35.34 -1.93
N VAL A 518 31.46 -35.07 -3.23
CA VAL A 518 31.28 -36.10 -4.27
C VAL A 518 32.63 -36.56 -4.85
N ILE A 519 33.57 -35.63 -5.06
CA ILE A 519 34.88 -35.91 -5.65
C ILE A 519 35.79 -36.68 -4.69
N PHE A 520 35.77 -36.40 -3.38
CA PHE A 520 36.67 -37.06 -2.43
C PHE A 520 36.47 -38.60 -2.37
N PRO A 521 35.24 -39.13 -2.23
CA PRO A 521 35.01 -40.58 -2.28
C PRO A 521 35.26 -41.22 -3.65
N MET A 522 35.24 -40.45 -4.76
CA MET A 522 35.65 -40.99 -6.06
C MET A 522 37.11 -41.46 -6.02
N GLY A 523 38.00 -40.75 -5.30
CA GLY A 523 39.42 -41.10 -5.18
C GLY A 523 39.73 -42.38 -4.40
N PHE A 524 38.75 -43.11 -3.86
CA PHE A 524 39.03 -44.34 -3.08
C PHE A 524 39.58 -45.51 -3.92
N TYR A 525 39.61 -45.41 -5.26
CA TYR A 525 40.26 -46.41 -6.12
C TYR A 525 41.78 -46.30 -6.18
N ILE A 526 42.38 -45.21 -5.65
CA ILE A 526 43.85 -45.00 -5.67
C ILE A 526 44.57 -46.20 -5.05
N ASP A 527 45.68 -46.63 -5.67
CA ASP A 527 46.43 -47.84 -5.31
C ASP A 527 46.87 -47.89 -3.83
N GLU A 528 47.05 -46.73 -3.19
CA GLU A 528 47.37 -46.56 -1.77
C GLU A 528 46.27 -47.05 -0.83
N ILE A 529 45.00 -46.97 -1.26
CA ILE A 529 43.83 -47.48 -0.54
C ILE A 529 43.42 -48.86 -1.10
N GLY A 530 43.45 -49.02 -2.43
CA GLY A 530 43.02 -50.23 -3.12
C GLY A 530 41.50 -50.49 -3.05
N GLY A 531 40.70 -49.44 -2.91
CA GLY A 531 39.24 -49.52 -2.83
C GLY A 531 38.53 -49.53 -4.18
N GLN A 532 37.25 -49.17 -4.16
CA GLN A 532 36.48 -48.82 -5.37
C GLN A 532 35.92 -47.40 -5.18
N PRO A 533 35.55 -46.68 -6.26
CA PRO A 533 34.92 -45.37 -6.11
C PRO A 533 33.71 -45.44 -5.16
N TYR A 534 33.65 -44.53 -4.20
CA TYR A 534 32.66 -44.49 -3.11
C TYR A 534 32.65 -45.66 -2.12
N GLN A 535 33.61 -46.60 -2.20
CA GLN A 535 33.70 -47.77 -1.31
C GLN A 535 35.11 -47.94 -0.74
N LEU A 536 35.25 -47.65 0.55
CA LEU A 536 36.47 -47.94 1.31
C LEU A 536 36.61 -49.45 1.57
N PRO A 537 37.82 -50.02 1.50
CA PRO A 537 38.08 -51.37 2.00
C PRO A 537 37.84 -51.48 3.50
N ASN A 538 37.50 -52.68 3.99
CA ASN A 538 37.27 -52.95 5.42
C ASN A 538 38.48 -52.63 6.34
N SER A 539 39.68 -52.42 5.78
CA SER A 539 40.91 -52.04 6.48
C SER A 539 41.09 -50.52 6.63
N HIS A 540 40.21 -49.71 6.05
CA HIS A 540 40.27 -48.24 6.08
C HIS A 540 38.95 -47.69 6.64
N GLN A 541 39.04 -46.63 7.44
CA GLN A 541 37.88 -45.97 8.02
C GLN A 541 37.88 -44.48 7.69
N VAL A 542 36.69 -43.90 7.59
CA VAL A 542 36.50 -42.46 7.46
C VAL A 542 36.88 -41.79 8.78
N GLY A 543 37.84 -40.88 8.75
CA GLY A 543 38.32 -40.17 9.92
C GLY A 543 37.47 -38.94 10.29
N ILE A 544 37.74 -38.39 11.48
CA ILE A 544 36.94 -37.29 12.05
C ILE A 544 37.02 -35.99 11.24
N ALA A 545 38.10 -35.76 10.48
CA ALA A 545 38.24 -34.56 9.65
C ALA A 545 37.20 -34.56 8.52
N TYR A 546 36.98 -35.69 7.85
CA TYR A 546 35.95 -35.79 6.80
C TYR A 546 34.54 -35.60 7.39
N ILE A 547 34.26 -36.17 8.57
CA ILE A 547 32.98 -35.97 9.26
C ILE A 547 32.75 -34.48 9.58
N LEU A 548 33.78 -33.77 10.03
CA LEU A 548 33.72 -32.32 10.28
C LEU A 548 33.51 -31.51 9.00
N PHE A 549 34.08 -31.92 7.87
CA PHE A 549 33.81 -31.30 6.58
C PHE A 549 32.35 -31.52 6.11
N VAL A 550 31.83 -32.75 6.22
CA VAL A 550 30.42 -33.04 5.90
C VAL A 550 29.49 -32.24 6.81
N LEU A 551 29.81 -32.09 8.09
CA LEU A 551 29.09 -31.22 9.02
C LEU A 551 29.19 -29.74 8.62
N ALA A 552 30.35 -29.25 8.18
CA ALA A 552 30.51 -27.89 7.65
C ALA A 552 29.64 -27.65 6.39
N LEU A 553 29.55 -28.63 5.48
CA LEU A 553 28.65 -28.58 4.32
C LEU A 553 27.18 -28.47 4.76
N TRP A 554 26.71 -29.33 5.69
CA TRP A 554 25.34 -29.25 6.19
C TRP A 554 25.03 -27.91 6.87
N ILE A 555 25.95 -27.38 7.67
CA ILE A 555 25.79 -26.05 8.28
C ILE A 555 25.75 -24.95 7.20
N THR A 556 26.56 -25.05 6.14
CA THR A 556 26.55 -24.10 5.01
C THR A 556 25.19 -24.10 4.30
N VAL A 557 24.62 -25.27 4.01
CA VAL A 557 23.28 -25.41 3.40
C VAL A 557 22.21 -24.76 4.30
N ILE A 558 22.23 -25.04 5.60
CA ILE A 558 21.28 -24.46 6.57
C ILE A 558 21.46 -22.93 6.66
N SER A 559 22.69 -22.44 6.62
CA SER A 559 23.02 -21.01 6.63
C SER A 559 22.44 -20.28 5.42
N GLU A 560 22.53 -20.88 4.23
CA GLU A 560 21.92 -20.39 2.99
C GLU A 560 20.39 -20.44 3.02
N LEU A 561 19.76 -21.45 3.64
CA LEU A 561 18.30 -21.47 3.79
C LEU A 561 17.79 -20.31 4.65
N PHE A 562 18.51 -19.97 5.73
CA PHE A 562 18.20 -18.81 6.59
C PHE A 562 18.50 -17.46 5.93
N ALA A 563 19.64 -17.31 5.23
CA ALA A 563 19.91 -16.15 4.38
C ALA A 563 18.90 -16.02 3.22
N GLY A 564 18.43 -17.18 2.76
CA GLY A 564 17.47 -17.41 1.71
C GLY A 564 16.07 -16.89 2.04
N LYS A 565 15.68 -16.97 3.32
CA LYS A 565 14.30 -16.87 3.83
C LYS A 565 13.34 -17.90 3.22
N VAL A 566 13.87 -19.01 2.72
CA VAL A 566 13.11 -20.06 2.01
C VAL A 566 12.30 -20.92 2.98
N CYS A 567 12.72 -21.03 4.24
CA CYS A 567 12.07 -21.84 5.27
C CYS A 567 11.03 -21.09 6.13
N LEU A 568 10.55 -19.92 5.68
CA LEU A 568 9.39 -19.27 6.31
C LEU A 568 8.11 -19.77 5.64
N PRO A 569 7.13 -20.31 6.38
CA PRO A 569 5.78 -20.46 5.83
C PRO A 569 5.26 -19.08 5.42
N HIS A 570 4.70 -18.99 4.22
CA HIS A 570 4.01 -17.81 3.74
C HIS A 570 2.67 -17.71 4.50
N PHE A 571 2.70 -17.02 5.64
CA PHE A 571 1.54 -16.50 6.35
C PHE A 571 1.42 -15.00 6.05
#